data_AF-A0A2V6CMT4-F1
#
_entry.id   AF-A0A2V6CMT4-F1
#
_cell.length_a   1.000
_cell.length_b   1.000
_cell.length_c   1.000
_cell.angle_alpha   90.00
_cell.angle_beta   90.00
_cell.angle_gamma   90.00
#
_symmetry.space_group_name_H-M   'P 1'
#
loop_
_entity.id
_entity.type
_entity.pdbx_description
1 polymer ?
#
loop_
_entity_poly.entity_id
_entity_poly.type
_entity_poly.pdbx_seq_one_letter_code
_entity_poly.pdbx_strand_id
1 'polypeptide(L)'
;MAETQSPSSPRDESVSPRRPDLVGRWNIEISFADGGQRSLRFEAQGEGKGTLELLDPRAKAWGTPTSWEAKWTLGKENDVTFSGPVEFMLGNVGRDAGTLEFRGKFEAADSITGEVEFSPLVGERPSKR
;
A
#
# COMPACT_ATOMS: atom_id res chain seq x y z
N MET A 1 44.12 43.00 -19.52
CA MET A 1 44.37 42.69 -18.09
C MET A 1 43.07 42.11 -17.55
N ALA A 2 43.15 40.92 -16.97
CA ALA A 2 42.02 40.02 -16.77
C ALA A 2 41.06 40.49 -15.65
N GLU A 3 39.76 40.49 -15.96
CA GLU A 3 38.67 40.71 -15.02
C GLU A 3 38.50 39.41 -14.20
N THR A 4 38.71 39.48 -12.88
CA THR A 4 38.59 38.32 -12.00
C THR A 4 37.17 38.31 -11.43
N GLN A 5 36.37 37.39 -11.95
CA GLN A 5 34.98 37.14 -11.60
C GLN A 5 34.91 36.45 -10.22
N SER A 6 34.09 36.98 -9.31
CA SER A 6 33.82 36.43 -7.98
C SER A 6 33.26 34.99 -8.04
N PRO A 7 33.55 34.12 -7.06
CA PRO A 7 33.01 32.77 -7.03
C PRO A 7 31.52 32.79 -6.69
N SER A 8 30.69 32.35 -7.64
CA SER A 8 29.26 32.11 -7.44
C SER A 8 29.06 30.95 -6.46
N SER A 9 28.39 31.23 -5.34
CA SER A 9 27.91 30.23 -4.39
C SER A 9 27.06 29.15 -5.09
N PRO A 10 27.12 27.87 -4.67
CA PRO A 10 26.22 26.86 -5.20
C PRO A 10 24.78 27.26 -4.89
N ARG A 11 23.94 27.25 -5.93
CA ARG A 11 22.49 27.45 -5.82
C ARG A 11 21.98 26.43 -4.81
N ASP A 12 21.36 26.95 -3.76
CA ASP A 12 20.41 26.21 -2.93
C ASP A 12 19.41 25.56 -3.91
N GLU A 13 19.54 24.27 -4.16
CA GLU A 13 18.47 23.48 -4.76
C GLU A 13 17.35 23.53 -3.73
N SER A 14 16.50 24.54 -3.87
CA SER A 14 15.17 24.53 -3.29
C SER A 14 14.45 23.32 -3.88
N VAL A 15 14.65 22.17 -3.24
CA VAL A 15 13.81 21.00 -3.38
C VAL A 15 12.46 21.45 -2.85
N SER A 16 11.65 22.03 -3.74
CA SER A 16 10.22 22.13 -3.52
C SER A 16 9.76 20.75 -3.08
N PRO A 17 9.01 20.59 -1.98
CA PRO A 17 8.52 19.28 -1.58
C PRO A 17 7.71 18.74 -2.76
N ARG A 18 8.30 17.81 -3.51
CA ARG A 18 7.56 17.06 -4.51
C ARG A 18 6.43 16.40 -3.72
N ARG A 19 5.19 16.62 -4.16
CA ARG A 19 4.08 15.84 -3.63
C ARG A 19 4.50 14.36 -3.75
N PRO A 20 4.40 13.57 -2.66
CA PRO A 20 4.70 12.16 -2.74
C PRO A 20 3.85 11.53 -3.84
N ASP A 21 4.49 10.75 -4.70
CA ASP A 21 3.84 10.03 -5.78
C ASP A 21 3.53 8.63 -5.29
N LEU A 22 2.26 8.24 -5.37
CA LEU A 22 1.87 6.89 -4.99
C LEU A 22 2.21 5.88 -6.09
N VAL A 23 2.35 6.30 -7.34
CA VAL A 23 2.64 5.40 -8.46
C VAL A 23 3.97 4.68 -8.24
N GLY A 24 3.94 3.36 -8.26
CA GLY A 24 5.10 2.53 -7.95
C GLY A 24 4.71 1.22 -7.26
N ARG A 25 5.73 0.52 -6.77
CA ARG A 25 5.59 -0.77 -6.12
C ARG A 25 5.82 -0.64 -4.62
N TRP A 26 4.84 -1.06 -3.85
CA TRP A 26 4.81 -0.99 -2.40
C TRP A 26 4.72 -2.39 -1.80
N ASN A 27 5.52 -2.65 -0.77
CA ASN A 27 5.33 -3.81 0.09
C ASN A 27 4.48 -3.35 1.28
N ILE A 28 3.36 -4.03 1.49
CA ILE A 28 2.42 -3.74 2.57
C ILE A 28 2.52 -4.86 3.59
N GLU A 29 2.78 -4.48 4.84
CA GLU A 29 2.74 -5.36 5.99
C GLU A 29 1.54 -4.99 6.85
N ILE A 30 0.65 -5.97 7.05
CA ILE A 30 -0.57 -5.81 7.83
C ILE A 30 -0.44 -6.63 9.10
N SER A 31 -0.68 -5.99 10.24
CA SER A 31 -0.85 -6.66 11.53
C SER A 31 -2.30 -6.51 11.98
N PHE A 32 -3.04 -7.61 11.99
CA PHE A 32 -4.41 -7.65 12.50
C PHE A 32 -4.43 -7.77 14.03
N ALA A 33 -5.51 -7.28 14.65
CA ALA A 33 -5.67 -7.29 16.11
C ALA A 33 -5.71 -8.71 16.71
N ASP A 34 -6.04 -9.72 15.91
CA ASP A 34 -5.99 -11.14 16.30
C ASP A 34 -4.57 -11.74 16.28
N GLY A 35 -3.56 -10.92 16.01
CA GLY A 35 -2.16 -11.32 15.87
C GLY A 35 -1.81 -11.89 14.48
N GLY A 36 -2.77 -11.91 13.55
CA GLY A 36 -2.53 -12.31 12.17
C GLY A 36 -1.65 -11.31 11.43
N GLN A 37 -0.58 -11.79 10.80
CA GLN A 37 0.24 -10.97 9.91
C GLN A 37 0.02 -11.37 8.46
N ARG A 38 -0.18 -10.38 7.58
CA ARG A 38 -0.31 -10.58 6.13
C ARG A 38 0.62 -9.64 5.39
N SER A 39 1.20 -10.15 4.32
CA SER A 39 2.06 -9.37 3.43
C SER A 39 1.41 -9.32 2.05
N LEU A 40 1.24 -8.11 1.53
CA LEU A 40 0.73 -7.85 0.19
C LEU A 40 1.75 -7.02 -0.59
N ARG A 41 1.69 -7.10 -1.90
CA ARG A 41 2.33 -6.14 -2.79
C ARG A 41 1.24 -5.31 -3.42
N PHE A 42 1.40 -4.00 -3.37
CA PHE A 42 0.54 -3.08 -4.09
C PHE A 42 1.34 -2.41 -5.19
N GLU A 43 0.90 -2.60 -6.43
CA GLU A 43 1.45 -1.91 -7.59
C GLU A 43 0.48 -0.81 -8.00
N ALA A 44 0.74 0.40 -7.54
CA ALA A 44 -0.03 1.58 -7.88
C ALA A 44 0.35 2.05 -9.29
N GLN A 45 -0.65 2.20 -10.13
CA GLN A 45 -0.57 2.67 -11.50
C GLN A 45 -1.23 4.04 -11.62
N GLY A 46 -1.05 4.73 -12.74
CA GLY A 46 -1.73 6.01 -13.00
C GLY A 46 -3.26 5.89 -12.93
N GLU A 47 -3.94 7.05 -12.85
CA GLU A 47 -5.41 7.16 -12.88
C GLU A 47 -6.13 6.51 -11.69
N GLY A 48 -5.47 6.35 -10.53
CA GLY A 48 -6.09 5.79 -9.34
C GLY A 48 -6.34 4.28 -9.43
N LYS A 49 -5.60 3.57 -10.29
CA LYS A 49 -5.66 2.12 -10.50
C LYS A 49 -4.45 1.43 -9.90
N GLY A 50 -4.56 0.17 -9.54
CA GLY A 50 -3.41 -0.62 -9.15
C GLY A 50 -3.75 -2.10 -9.05
N THR A 51 -2.79 -2.89 -8.57
CA THR A 51 -2.99 -4.32 -8.32
C THR A 51 -2.49 -4.70 -6.94
N LEU A 52 -3.24 -5.56 -6.26
CA LEU A 52 -2.85 -6.19 -5.00
C LEU A 52 -2.44 -7.64 -5.27
N GLU A 53 -1.26 -8.05 -4.86
CA GLU A 53 -0.77 -9.42 -4.97
C GLU A 53 -0.46 -9.97 -3.56
N LEU A 54 -0.98 -11.17 -3.25
CA LEU A 54 -0.68 -11.83 -1.98
C LEU A 54 0.76 -12.36 -1.97
N LEU A 55 1.56 -11.93 -0.99
CA LEU A 55 2.95 -12.37 -0.81
C LEU A 55 3.11 -13.49 0.22
N ASP A 56 2.02 -14.04 0.75
CA ASP A 56 2.07 -15.13 1.71
C ASP A 56 2.74 -16.37 1.09
N PRO A 57 3.93 -16.80 1.55
CA PRO A 57 4.62 -17.97 1.00
C PRO A 57 3.77 -19.24 1.12
N ARG A 58 2.86 -19.31 2.09
CA ARG A 58 1.95 -20.43 2.28
C ARG A 58 0.88 -20.48 1.18
N ALA A 59 0.60 -19.36 0.50
CA ALA A 59 -0.27 -19.34 -0.68
C ALA A 59 0.36 -20.05 -1.90
N LYS A 60 1.69 -20.22 -1.95
CA LYS A 60 2.36 -20.97 -3.04
C LYS A 60 1.90 -22.42 -3.14
N ALA A 61 1.49 -23.03 -2.03
CA ALA A 61 0.94 -24.39 -2.02
C ALA A 61 -0.41 -24.49 -2.77
N TRP A 62 -1.03 -23.35 -3.09
CA TRP A 62 -2.35 -23.25 -3.68
C TRP A 62 -2.34 -22.75 -5.14
N GLY A 63 -1.16 -22.55 -5.74
CA GLY A 63 -0.98 -22.20 -7.16
C GLY A 63 -0.26 -20.88 -7.40
N THR A 64 -0.56 -20.23 -8.53
CA THR A 64 -0.01 -18.93 -8.94
C THR A 64 -0.40 -17.84 -7.93
N PRO A 65 0.50 -16.88 -7.61
CA PRO A 65 0.14 -15.72 -6.79
C PRO A 65 -1.15 -15.08 -7.29
N THR A 66 -2.13 -14.94 -6.41
CA THR A 66 -3.40 -14.32 -6.76
C THR A 66 -3.20 -12.81 -6.74
N SER A 67 -3.47 -12.18 -7.87
CA SER A 67 -3.47 -10.73 -8.05
C SER A 67 -4.88 -10.23 -8.29
N TRP A 68 -5.22 -9.11 -7.67
CA TRP A 68 -6.53 -8.47 -7.77
C TRP A 68 -6.41 -7.02 -8.17
N GLU A 69 -7.35 -6.54 -8.98
CA GLU A 69 -7.44 -5.12 -9.30
C GLU A 69 -7.80 -4.30 -8.06
N ALA A 70 -7.08 -3.21 -7.86
CA ALA A 70 -7.29 -2.28 -6.76
C ALA A 70 -7.44 -0.86 -7.29
N LYS A 71 -8.02 0.00 -6.46
CA LYS A 71 -8.15 1.43 -6.71
C LYS A 71 -7.45 2.18 -5.61
N TRP A 72 -6.93 3.36 -5.92
CA TRP A 72 -6.33 4.23 -4.92
C TRP A 72 -6.68 5.68 -5.17
N THR A 73 -6.60 6.46 -4.10
CA THR A 73 -6.70 7.91 -4.18
C THR A 73 -5.62 8.57 -3.33
N LEU A 74 -5.15 9.72 -3.79
CA LEU A 74 -4.29 10.60 -3.02
C LEU A 74 -5.15 11.80 -2.59
N GLY A 75 -5.41 11.90 -1.30
CA GLY A 75 -6.19 12.96 -0.68
C GLY A 75 -5.37 14.23 -0.44
N LYS A 76 -5.93 15.12 0.38
CA LYS A 76 -5.22 16.31 0.86
C LYS A 76 -4.20 15.87 1.92
N GLU A 77 -3.18 16.70 2.19
CA GLU A 77 -2.24 16.47 3.31
C GLU A 77 -1.54 15.10 3.31
N ASN A 78 -1.24 14.57 2.11
CA ASN A 78 -0.60 13.27 1.91
C ASN A 78 -1.44 12.06 2.34
N ASP A 79 -2.75 12.21 2.48
CA ASP A 79 -3.67 11.09 2.73
C ASP A 79 -3.64 10.11 1.56
N VAL A 80 -3.54 8.82 1.85
CA VAL A 80 -3.56 7.73 0.88
C VAL A 80 -4.68 6.79 1.25
N THR A 81 -5.51 6.46 0.26
CA THR A 81 -6.41 5.32 0.38
C THR A 81 -6.17 4.36 -0.77
N PHE A 82 -6.25 3.07 -0.49
CA PHE A 82 -6.37 2.07 -1.55
C PHE A 82 -7.31 0.96 -1.11
N SER A 83 -8.04 0.40 -2.06
CA SER A 83 -8.98 -0.68 -1.80
C SER A 83 -9.07 -1.66 -2.96
N GLY A 84 -9.37 -2.91 -2.65
CA GLY A 84 -9.52 -3.94 -3.65
C GLY A 84 -9.95 -5.27 -3.02
N PRO A 85 -10.43 -6.22 -3.84
CA PRO A 85 -10.69 -7.56 -3.35
C PRO A 85 -9.37 -8.24 -3.00
N VAL A 86 -9.39 -9.06 -1.95
CA VAL A 86 -8.28 -9.92 -1.55
C VAL A 86 -8.84 -11.24 -1.02
N GLU A 87 -8.07 -12.31 -1.15
CA GLU A 87 -8.36 -13.58 -0.48
C GLU A 87 -7.23 -13.91 0.50
N PHE A 88 -7.55 -14.02 1.79
CA PHE A 88 -6.62 -14.48 2.80
C PHE A 88 -6.85 -15.95 3.12
N MET A 89 -5.80 -16.65 3.58
CA MET A 89 -5.96 -18.04 4.00
C MET A 89 -6.53 -18.15 5.42
N LEU A 90 -7.56 -18.96 5.59
CA LEU A 90 -8.11 -19.38 6.88
C LEU A 90 -7.57 -20.76 7.22
N GLY A 91 -6.33 -20.84 7.70
CA GLY A 91 -5.70 -22.12 8.05
C GLY A 91 -5.79 -23.15 6.92
N ASN A 92 -6.22 -24.38 7.25
CA ASN A 92 -6.48 -25.45 6.29
C ASN A 92 -7.96 -25.52 5.84
N VAL A 93 -8.81 -24.62 6.36
CA VAL A 93 -10.28 -24.74 6.20
C VAL A 93 -10.81 -23.99 4.97
N GLY A 94 -10.01 -23.12 4.36
CA GLY A 94 -10.37 -22.46 3.11
C GLY A 94 -9.81 -21.05 2.99
N ARG A 95 -10.54 -20.22 2.24
CA ARG A 95 -10.17 -18.83 1.92
C ARG A 95 -11.19 -17.87 2.52
N ASP A 96 -10.69 -16.76 3.04
CA ASP A 96 -11.49 -15.59 3.40
C ASP A 96 -11.41 -14.60 2.25
N ALA A 97 -12.37 -14.64 1.34
CA ALA A 97 -12.50 -13.65 0.29
C ALA A 97 -13.19 -12.41 0.85
N GLY A 98 -12.67 -11.23 0.56
CA GLY A 98 -13.23 -9.98 1.06
C GLY A 98 -12.67 -8.76 0.35
N THR A 99 -13.05 -7.58 0.83
CA THR A 99 -12.50 -6.31 0.38
C THR A 99 -11.53 -5.80 1.43
N LEU A 100 -10.32 -5.46 1.02
CA LEU A 100 -9.37 -4.74 1.85
C LEU A 100 -9.51 -3.24 1.56
N GLU A 101 -9.56 -2.42 2.61
CA GLU A 101 -9.45 -0.99 2.52
C GLU A 101 -8.32 -0.49 3.43
N PHE A 102 -7.37 0.23 2.84
CA PHE A 102 -6.32 0.92 3.56
C PHE A 102 -6.61 2.42 3.60
N ARG A 103 -6.38 3.02 4.76
CA ARG A 103 -6.44 4.48 4.96
C ARG A 103 -5.22 4.90 5.76
N GLY A 104 -4.36 5.73 5.17
CA GLY A 104 -3.12 6.14 5.79
C GLY A 104 -2.61 7.47 5.26
N LYS A 105 -1.36 7.77 5.59
CA LYS A 105 -0.65 8.97 5.14
C LYS A 105 0.79 8.63 4.80
N PHE A 106 1.40 9.41 3.92
CA PHE A 106 2.86 9.36 3.75
C PHE A 106 3.56 9.94 4.98
N GLU A 107 4.40 9.13 5.60
CA GLU A 107 5.35 9.56 6.65
C GLU A 107 6.66 10.04 6.02
N ALA A 108 7.04 9.43 4.89
CA ALA A 108 8.18 9.80 4.05
C ALA A 108 7.87 9.52 2.58
N ALA A 109 8.77 9.87 1.66
CA ALA A 109 8.56 9.64 0.23
C ALA A 109 8.42 8.14 -0.14
N ASP A 110 8.97 7.25 0.69
CA ASP A 110 9.01 5.80 0.52
C ASP A 110 8.30 5.03 1.66
N SER A 111 7.54 5.73 2.50
CA SER A 111 6.87 5.14 3.66
C SER A 111 5.46 5.69 3.84
N ILE A 112 4.49 4.77 3.94
CA ILE A 112 3.08 5.05 4.17
C ILE A 112 2.66 4.24 5.39
N THR A 113 2.06 4.91 6.38
CA THR A 113 1.51 4.27 7.57
C THR A 113 0.03 4.55 7.67
N GLY A 114 -0.75 3.59 8.17
CA GLY A 114 -2.19 3.74 8.25
C GLY A 114 -2.87 2.54 8.87
N GLU A 115 -4.19 2.60 8.84
CA GLU A 115 -5.07 1.54 9.29
C GLU A 115 -5.56 0.74 8.09
N VAL A 116 -5.86 -0.53 8.33
CA VAL A 116 -6.49 -1.40 7.35
C VAL A 116 -7.75 -2.01 7.92
N GLU A 117 -8.78 -2.07 7.09
CA GLU A 117 -10.01 -2.79 7.36
C GLU A 117 -10.17 -3.89 6.31
N PHE A 118 -10.61 -5.06 6.76
CA PHE A 118 -10.95 -6.18 5.88
C PHE A 118 -12.41 -6.55 6.10
N SER A 119 -13.19 -6.49 5.03
CA SER A 119 -14.63 -6.84 5.02
C SER A 119 -14.84 -8.17 4.29
N PRO A 120 -15.07 -9.30 5.01
CA PRO A 120 -15.34 -10.60 4.40
C PRO A 120 -16.60 -10.61 3.54
N LEU A 121 -16.58 -11.35 2.42
CA LEU A 121 -17.73 -11.55 1.53
C LEU A 121 -18.75 -12.54 2.10
N VAL A 122 -18.28 -13.54 2.86
CA VAL A 122 -19.15 -14.50 3.55
C VAL A 122 -19.45 -13.91 4.92
N GLY A 123 -20.72 -13.54 5.16
CA GLY A 123 -21.20 -12.61 6.18
C GLY A 123 -20.65 -12.76 7.59
N GLU A 124 -20.76 -11.64 8.33
CA GLU A 124 -20.38 -11.45 9.75
C GLU A 124 -20.06 -12.76 10.47
N ARG A 125 -18.77 -13.01 10.68
CA ARG A 125 -18.34 -14.01 11.66
C ARG A 125 -19.05 -13.64 12.97
N PRO A 126 -19.92 -14.49 13.54
CA PRO A 126 -20.55 -14.16 14.80
C PRO A 126 -19.44 -13.90 15.80
N SER A 127 -19.39 -12.67 16.31
CA SER A 127 -18.48 -12.29 17.39
C SER A 127 -18.73 -13.28 18.52
N LYS A 128 -17.78 -14.17 18.79
CA LYS A 128 -17.86 -15.06 19.95
C LYS A 128 -17.95 -14.17 21.19
N ARG A 129 -19.15 -14.11 21.77
CA ARG A 129 -19.36 -13.75 23.17
C ARG A 129 -18.82 -14.86 24.06
#